data_AF-X0YIP9-F1
#
_entry.id   AF-X0YIP9-F1
#
_cell.length_a   1.000
_cell.length_b   1.000
_cell.length_c   1.000
_cell.angle_alpha   90.00
_cell.angle_beta   90.00
_cell.angle_gamma   90.00
#
_symmetry.space_group_name_H-M   'P 1'
#
loop_
_entity.id
_entity.type
_entity.pdbx_description
1 polymer ?
#
loop_
_entity_poly.entity_id
_entity_poly.type
_entity_poly.pdbx_seq_one_letter_code
_entity_poly.pdbx_strand_id
1 'polypeptide(L)' 'MKWKEAKPQPKVAGGVLAGAITVILVWVLSLFGVEVPGAVGAALATVVGAISAWLVPEGSQ' A
#
# COMPACT_ATOMS: atom_id res chain seq x y z
N MET A 1 -17.04 27.95 9.50
CA MET A 1 -16.18 27.18 8.56
C MET A 1 -16.90 25.89 8.22
N LYS A 2 -17.34 25.70 6.97
CA LYS A 2 -17.94 24.43 6.54
C LYS A 2 -16.80 23.47 6.23
N TRP A 3 -16.60 22.48 7.11
CA TRP A 3 -15.70 21.37 6.87
C TRP A 3 -16.24 20.60 5.65
N LYS A 4 -15.55 20.68 4.51
CA LYS A 4 -15.87 19.81 3.37
C LYS A 4 -15.53 18.39 3.79
N GLU A 5 -16.47 17.47 3.67
CA GLU A 5 -16.24 16.04 3.82
C GLU A 5 -15.06 15.65 2.92
N ALA A 6 -13.93 15.32 3.52
CA ALA A 6 -12.76 14.85 2.80
C ALA A 6 -13.05 13.43 2.31
N LYS A 7 -13.72 13.31 1.16
CA LYS A 7 -13.81 12.03 0.44
C LYS A 7 -12.36 11.62 0.11
N PRO A 8 -11.82 10.55 0.72
CA PRO A 8 -10.47 10.13 0.42
C PRO A 8 -10.40 9.82 -1.07
N GLN A 9 -9.47 10.47 -1.76
CA GLN A 9 -9.30 10.22 -3.18
C GLN A 9 -8.98 8.72 -3.36
N PRO A 10 -9.56 8.04 -4.35
CA PRO A 10 -9.33 6.62 -4.60
C PRO A 10 -7.84 6.26 -4.67
N LYS A 11 -7.02 7.19 -5.18
CA LYS A 11 -5.55 7.12 -5.21
C LYS A 11 -4.91 7.00 -3.82
N VAL A 12 -5.42 7.72 -2.84
CA VAL A 12 -4.94 7.65 -1.44
C VAL A 12 -5.38 6.34 -0.78
N ALA A 13 -6.62 5.92 -0.99
CA ALA A 13 -7.12 4.64 -0.48
C ALA A 13 -6.35 3.44 -1.05
N GLY A 14 -6.03 3.48 -2.35
CA GLY A 14 -5.23 2.45 -3.01
C GLY A 14 -3.81 2.36 -2.46
N GLY A 15 -3.16 3.49 -2.18
CA GLY A 15 -1.83 3.51 -1.55
C GLY A 15 -1.81 2.92 -0.13
N VAL A 16 -2.85 3.17 0.66
CA VAL A 16 -2.98 2.59 2.02
C VAL A 16 -3.15 1.06 1.95
N LEU A 17 -3.98 0.58 1.02
CA LEU A 17 -4.16 -0.85 0.79
C LEU A 17 -2.86 -1.52 0.32
N ALA A 18 -2.08 -0.85 -0.53
CA ALA A 18 -0.77 -1.32 -0.99
C ALA A 18 0.21 -1.57 0.16
N GLY A 19 0.29 -0.60 1.08
CA GLY A 19 1.11 -0.71 2.29
C GLY A 19 0.65 -1.85 3.19
N ALA A 20 -0.66 -1.96 3.43
CA ALA A 20 -1.24 -3.01 4.26
C ALA A 20 -0.97 -4.41 3.68
N ILE A 21 -1.14 -4.60 2.37
CA ILE A 21 -0.84 -5.87 1.69
C ILE A 21 0.63 -6.24 1.88
N THR A 22 1.54 -5.28 1.73
CA THR A 22 2.97 -5.52 1.91
C THR A 22 3.29 -6.01 3.31
N VAL A 23 2.73 -5.36 4.33
CA VAL A 23 2.94 -5.73 5.74
C VAL A 23 2.41 -7.14 6.02
N ILE A 24 1.22 -7.46 5.51
CA ILE A 24 0.63 -8.80 5.65
C ILE A 24 1.53 -9.85 4.99
N LEU A 25 2.08 -9.56 3.81
CA LEU A 25 2.92 -10.48 3.06
C LEU A 25 4.24 -10.77 3.79
N VAL A 26 4.88 -9.74 4.33
CA VAL A 26 6.08 -9.89 5.19
C VAL A 26 5.75 -10.68 6.46
N TRP A 27 4.61 -10.38 7.10
CA TRP A 27 4.18 -11.08 8.31
C TRP A 27 3.96 -12.58 8.05
N VAL A 28 3.30 -12.93 6.95
CA VAL A 28 3.10 -14.33 6.54
C VAL A 28 4.45 -15.02 6.32
N LEU A 29 5.40 -14.38 5.63
CA LEU A 29 6.74 -14.93 5.43
C LEU A 29 7.47 -15.20 6.76
N SER A 30 7.31 -14.32 7.76
CA SER A 30 7.87 -14.52 9.09
C SER A 30 7.24 -15.71 9.83
N LEU A 31 5.96 -16.03 9.60
CA LEU A 31 5.34 -17.25 10.18
C LEU A 31 5.96 -18.55 9.65
N PHE A 32 6.56 -18.53 8.46
CA PHE A 32 7.30 -19.66 7.87
C PHE A 32 8.79 -19.69 8.25
N GLY A 33 9.23 -18.82 9.18
CA GLY A 33 10.63 -18.73 9.61
C GLY A 33 11.55 -18.03 8.61
N VAL A 34 10.98 -17.33 7.61
CA VAL A 34 11.76 -16.50 6.69
C VAL A 34 12.00 -15.14 7.34
N GLU A 35 13.25 -14.89 7.71
CA GLU A 35 13.68 -13.58 8.20
C GLU A 35 13.76 -12.62 7.01
N VAL A 36 12.92 -11.58 7.01
CA VAL A 36 12.89 -10.57 5.96
C VAL A 36 13.66 -9.34 6.45
N PRO A 37 14.86 -9.06 5.91
CA PRO A 37 15.60 -7.86 6.26
C PRO A 37 14.79 -6.60 5.90
N GLY A 38 14.93 -5.53 6.69
CA GLY A 38 14.17 -4.30 6.49
C GLY A 38 14.27 -3.72 5.06
N ALA A 39 15.42 -3.89 4.40
CA ALA A 39 15.62 -3.51 3.00
C ALA A 39 14.68 -4.25 2.03
N VAL A 40 14.41 -5.54 2.27
CA VAL A 40 13.51 -6.36 1.44
C VAL A 40 12.06 -5.95 1.67
N GLY A 41 11.68 -5.66 2.92
CA GLY A 41 10.35 -5.10 3.24
C GLY A 41 10.11 -3.76 2.54
N ALA A 42 11.11 -2.87 2.52
CA ALA A 42 11.03 -1.58 1.84
C ALA A 42 10.95 -1.74 0.30
N ALA A 43 11.68 -2.70 -0.27
CA ALA A 43 11.61 -3.01 -1.69
C ALA A 43 10.21 -3.51 -2.07
N LEU A 44 9.63 -4.43 -1.28
CA LEU A 44 8.27 -4.92 -1.49
C LEU A 44 7.23 -3.79 -1.39
N ALA A 45 7.35 -2.92 -0.39
CA ALA A 45 6.45 -1.77 -0.23
C ALA A 45 6.49 -0.84 -1.45
N THR A 46 7.68 -0.64 -2.01
CA THR A 46 7.89 0.19 -3.19
C THR A 46 7.26 -0.44 -4.43
N VAL A 47 7.45 -1.75 -4.64
CA VAL A 47 6.87 -2.47 -5.78
C VAL A 47 5.34 -2.50 -5.68
N VAL A 48 4.80 -2.86 -4.53
CA VAL A 48 3.34 -2.91 -4.33
C VAL A 48 2.74 -1.51 -4.41
N GLY A 49 3.41 -0.49 -3.84
CA GLY A 49 3.01 0.90 -3.96
C GLY A 49 3.01 1.41 -5.41
N ALA A 50 4.03 1.07 -6.20
CA ALA A 50 4.10 1.41 -7.62
C ALA A 50 3.00 0.71 -8.44
N ILE A 51 2.74 -0.56 -8.17
CA ILE A 51 1.65 -1.32 -8.80
C ILE A 51 0.29 -0.70 -8.46
N SER A 52 0.05 -0.37 -7.19
CA SER A 52 -1.20 0.29 -6.78
C SER A 52 -1.32 1.69 -7.37
N ALA A 53 -0.24 2.46 -7.48
CA ALA A 53 -0.26 3.75 -8.15
C ALA A 53 -0.53 3.65 -9.66
N TRP A 54 -0.08 2.56 -10.30
CA TRP A 54 -0.28 2.32 -11.72
C TRP A 54 -1.67 1.75 -12.04
N LEU A 55 -2.20 0.89 -11.17
CA LEU A 55 -3.50 0.24 -11.35
C LEU A 55 -4.68 1.09 -10.89
N VAL A 56 -4.49 2.03 -9.95
CA VAL A 56 -5.56 2.94 -9.53
C VAL A 56 -5.75 3.99 -10.62
N PRO A 57 -6.87 3.97 -11.37
CA PRO A 57 -7.09 4.91 -12.46
C PRO A 57 -7.22 6.32 -11.90
N GLU A 58 -6.65 7.30 -12.58
CA GLU A 58 -6.85 8.73 -12.25
C GLU A 58 -8.25 9.24 -12.63
N GLY A 59 -9.13 8.36 -13.10
CA GLY A 59 -10.47 8.66 -13.59
C GLY A 59 -11.57 8.43 -12.55
N SER A 60 -11.83 9.44 -11.73
CA SER A 60 -13.19 9.88 -11.35
C SER A 60 -13.05 11.17 -10.55
N GLN A 61 -12.68 12.24 -11.25
CA GLN A 61 -13.00 13.60 -10.83
C GLN A 61 -14.52 13.78 -10.87
#